data_AF-A0A383A0G7-F1
#
_entry.id   AF-A0A383A0G7-F1
#
_cell.length_a   1.000
_cell.length_b   1.000
_cell.length_c   1.000
_cell.angle_alpha   90.00
_cell.angle_beta   90.00
_cell.angle_gamma   90.00
#
_symmetry.space_group_name_H-M   'P 1'
#
loop_
_entity.id
_entity.type
_entity.pdbx_description
1 polymer ?
#
loop_
_entity_poly.entity_id
_entity_poly.type
_entity_poly.pdbx_seq_one_letter_code
_entity_poly.pdbx_strand_id
1 'polypeptide(L)' 'MSKGYWLATYKKIGDLEKLKKYAETVTPIIKSFGGQALVRGGKYQVLEGDNFIRTVIWEFP' A
#
# COMPACT_ATOMS: atom_id res chain seq x y z
N MET A 1 -5.68 -3.22 22.42
CA MET A 1 -5.56 -4.38 21.51
C MET A 1 -4.31 -4.21 20.66
N SER A 2 -3.73 -5.30 20.16
CA SER A 2 -2.58 -5.26 19.27
C SER A 2 -3.03 -4.86 17.86
N LYS A 3 -2.33 -3.90 17.24
CA LYS A 3 -2.62 -3.45 15.88
C LYS A 3 -2.15 -4.46 14.84
N GLY A 4 -2.86 -4.54 13.72
CA GLY A 4 -2.47 -5.31 12.54
C GLY A 4 -1.88 -4.44 11.44
N TYR A 5 -0.83 -4.91 10.75
CA TYR A 5 -0.20 -4.18 9.65
C TYR A 5 -0.23 -5.00 8.37
N TRP A 6 -0.88 -4.45 7.34
CA TRP A 6 -0.91 -5.04 6.00
C TRP A 6 0.04 -4.28 5.07
N LEU A 7 1.08 -4.97 4.61
CA LEU A 7 2.10 -4.44 3.71
C LEU A 7 1.91 -5.02 2.30
N ALA A 8 1.91 -4.14 1.29
CA ALA A 8 1.90 -4.51 -0.12
C ALA A 8 3.07 -3.85 -0.84
N THR A 9 3.96 -4.66 -1.42
CA THR A 9 5.16 -4.23 -2.14
C THR A 9 5.07 -4.60 -3.62
N TYR A 10 5.45 -3.66 -4.49
CA TYR A 10 5.32 -3.82 -5.95
C TYR A 10 6.71 -3.83 -6.58
N LYS A 11 7.05 -4.90 -7.32
CA LYS A 11 8.27 -4.94 -8.14
C LYS A 11 8.12 -4.21 -9.48
N LYS A 12 6.90 -4.19 -10.03
CA LYS A 12 6.56 -3.53 -11.30
C LYS A 12 5.11 -3.03 -11.27
N ILE A 13 4.85 -1.96 -12.00
CA ILE A 13 3.50 -1.47 -12.30
C ILE A 13 3.38 -1.48 -13.82
N GLY A 14 2.47 -2.30 -14.36
CA GLY A 14 2.27 -2.42 -15.80
C GLY A 14 1.41 -1.30 -16.40
N ASP A 15 0.48 -0.76 -15.63
CA ASP A 15 -0.49 0.24 -16.07
C ASP A 15 -0.91 1.12 -14.88
N LEU A 16 -0.58 2.41 -14.94
CA LEU A 16 -0.85 3.37 -13.87
C LEU A 16 -2.34 3.72 -13.75
N GLU A 17 -3.06 3.76 -14.87
CA GLU A 17 -4.49 4.08 -14.88
C GLU A 17 -5.31 2.96 -14.26
N LYS A 18 -4.97 1.69 -14.57
CA LYS A 18 -5.61 0.54 -13.90
C LYS A 18 -5.30 0.52 -12.41
N LEU A 19 -4.08 0.83 -12.01
CA LEU A 19 -3.72 0.91 -10.59
C LEU A 19 -4.51 2.00 -9.86
N LYS A 20 -4.70 3.16 -10.50
CA LYS A 20 -5.51 4.26 -9.96
C LYS A 20 -6.96 3.84 -9.77
N LYS A 21 -7.60 3.25 -10.80
CA LYS A 21 -8.98 2.74 -10.72
C LYS A 21 -9.14 1.69 -9.62
N TYR A 22 -8.20 0.74 -9.53
CA TYR A 22 -8.16 -0.23 -8.44
C TYR A 22 -8.12 0.47 -7.09
N ALA A 23 -7.21 1.43 -6.89
CA ALA A 23 -7.05 2.16 -5.64
C ALA A 23 -8.31 2.94 -5.25
N GLU A 24 -9.01 3.55 -6.21
CA GLU A 24 -10.28 4.25 -5.99
C GLU A 24 -11.37 3.31 -5.47
N THR A 25 -11.44 2.08 -6.00
CA THR A 25 -12.41 1.07 -5.53
C THR A 25 -12.06 0.48 -4.17
N VAL A 26 -10.79 0.11 -3.92
CA VAL A 26 -10.44 -0.62 -2.68
C VAL A 26 -10.24 0.29 -1.47
N THR A 27 -9.84 1.54 -1.65
CA THR A 27 -9.63 2.48 -0.54
C THR A 27 -10.85 2.62 0.37
N PRO A 28 -12.08 2.84 -0.12
CA PRO A 28 -13.25 2.94 0.75
C PRO A 28 -13.56 1.63 1.49
N ILE A 29 -13.35 0.48 0.85
CA ILE A 29 -13.54 -0.85 1.47
C ILE A 29 -12.55 -1.04 2.62
N ILE A 30 -11.26 -0.75 2.40
CA ILE A 30 -10.24 -0.86 3.45
C ILE A 30 -10.60 0.02 4.65
N LYS A 31 -11.03 1.26 4.39
CA LYS A 31 -11.47 2.19 5.44
C LYS A 31 -12.70 1.69 6.19
N SER A 32 -13.65 1.00 5.53
CA SER A 32 -14.84 0.48 6.22
C SER A 32 -14.53 -0.62 7.23
N PHE A 33 -13.38 -1.30 7.09
CA PHE A 33 -12.86 -2.27 8.06
C PHE A 33 -11.89 -1.66 9.09
N GLY A 34 -11.81 -0.33 9.18
CA GLY A 34 -10.94 0.36 10.14
C GLY A 34 -9.50 0.56 9.65
N GLY A 35 -9.22 0.30 8.36
CA GLY A 35 -7.89 0.48 7.80
C GLY A 35 -7.46 1.95 7.69
N GLN A 36 -6.34 2.29 8.31
CA GLN A 36 -5.69 3.60 8.22
C GLN A 36 -4.43 3.51 7.35
N ALA A 37 -4.29 4.40 6.37
CA ALA A 37 -3.12 4.41 5.49
C ALA A 37 -1.93 5.08 6.20
N LEU A 38 -0.83 4.33 6.38
CA LEU A 38 0.44 4.86 6.90
C LEU A 38 1.41 5.22 5.78
N VAL A 39 1.47 4.38 4.74
CA VAL A 39 2.32 4.60 3.56
C VAL A 39 1.52 4.28 2.30
N ARG A 40 1.60 5.13 1.27
CA ARG A 40 0.91 4.92 -0.02
C ARG A 40 1.83 5.23 -1.20
N GLY A 41 3.01 4.62 -1.21
CA GLY A 41 4.14 5.04 -2.03
C GLY A 41 4.83 6.27 -1.43
N GLY A 42 5.93 6.70 -2.05
CA GLY A 42 6.74 7.83 -1.57
C GLY A 42 8.21 7.64 -1.93
N LYS A 43 9.05 8.57 -1.46
CA LYS A 43 10.50 8.40 -1.53
C LYS A 43 10.91 7.29 -0.56
N TYR A 44 11.80 6.42 -1.00
CA TYR A 44 12.37 5.36 -0.18
C TYR A 44 13.83 5.17 -0.57
N GLN A 45 14.56 4.52 0.31
CA GLN A 45 15.92 4.08 0.08
C GLN A 45 15.95 2.56 0.26
N VAL A 46 16.51 1.85 -0.72
CA VAL A 46 16.80 0.42 -0.56
C VAL A 46 18.06 0.32 0.28
N LEU A 47 17.93 -0.21 1.50
CA LEU A 47 19.08 -0.47 2.36
C LEU A 47 19.78 -1.75 1.89
N GLU A 48 19.01 -2.81 1.64
CA GLU A 48 19.47 -4.11 1.18
C GLU A 48 18.39 -4.81 0.33
N GLY A 49 18.81 -5.78 -0.50
CA GLY A 49 17.89 -6.68 -1.21
C GLY A 49 17.14 -6.08 -2.41
N ASP A 50 15.93 -6.58 -2.64
CA ASP A 50 15.12 -6.27 -3.82
C ASP A 50 14.57 -4.85 -3.81
N ASN A 51 14.58 -4.23 -5.00
CA ASN A 51 13.97 -2.92 -5.19
C ASN A 51 12.45 -3.02 -5.42
N PHE A 52 11.67 -2.38 -4.55
CA PHE A 52 10.21 -2.27 -4.69
C PHE A 52 9.83 -0.84 -5.06
N ILE A 53 9.37 -0.66 -6.30
CA ILE A 53 9.05 0.66 -6.85
C ILE A 53 7.87 1.35 -6.15
N ARG A 54 7.09 0.60 -5.36
CA ARG A 54 5.99 1.11 -4.55
C ARG A 54 5.77 0.21 -3.35
N THR A 55 5.54 0.83 -2.19
CA THR A 55 5.14 0.15 -0.95
C THR A 55 3.91 0.83 -0.39
N VAL A 56 2.93 0.05 0.06
CA VAL A 56 1.71 0.52 0.72
C VAL A 56 1.60 -0.18 2.06
N ILE A 57 1.31 0.57 3.12
CA ILE A 57 1.16 0.05 4.48
C ILE A 57 -0.16 0.55 5.06
N TRP A 58 -0.99 -0.38 5.51
CA TRP A 58 -2.23 -0.12 6.22
C TRP A 58 -2.13 -0.62 7.66
N GLU A 59 -2.64 0.18 8.59
CA GLU A 59 -2.80 -0.16 10.00
C GLU A 59 -4.27 -0.48 10.28
N PHE A 60 -4.54 -1.51 11.08
CA PHE A 60 -5.88 -1.91 11.52
C PHE A 60 -5.94 -2.02 13.06
N PRO A 61 -7.12 -1.77 13.66
CA PRO A 61 -7.34 -1.83 15.10
C PRO A 61 -7.22 -3.24 15.70
#